data_AF-A0A934EFR2-F1
#
_entry.id   AF-A0A934EFR2-F1
#
_cell.length_a   1.000
_cell.length_b   1.000
_cell.length_c   1.000
_cell.angle_alpha   90.00
_cell.angle_beta   90.00
_cell.angle_gamma   90.00
#
_symmetry.space_group_name_H-M   'P 1'
#
loop_
_entity.id
_entity.type
_entity.pdbx_description
1 polymer ?
#
loop_
_entity_poly.entity_id
_entity_poly.type
_entity_poly.pdbx_seq_one_letter_code
_entity_poly.pdbx_strand_id
1 'polypeptide(L)'
;MTKNGVVKILIAGMVGGFIGNGVMGALFSSPPIQSILYNPEWQSQLFIEITQKRNIPVSVAGLVILSMIHAWLFNVLMPSIPGKTWMKKGLFWGLTIWLMYWLFQEWFIYNTLLGEPLLLNVLELIILMLGSLIEGIVIAFFLARKNEA
;
A
#
# COMPACT_ATOMS: atom_id res chain seq x y z
N MET A 1 23.09 3.72 -13.73
CA MET A 1 22.03 4.63 -13.27
C MET A 1 22.68 5.95 -12.87
N THR A 2 22.21 7.09 -13.36
CA THR A 2 22.80 8.39 -13.00
C THR A 2 22.36 8.82 -11.60
N LYS A 3 23.13 9.70 -10.93
CA LYS A 3 22.77 10.27 -9.61
C LYS A 3 21.35 10.88 -9.64
N ASN A 4 21.01 11.57 -10.72
CA ASN A 4 19.68 12.15 -10.92
C ASN A 4 18.58 11.08 -11.05
N GLY A 5 18.89 9.92 -11.63
CA GLY A 5 17.97 8.78 -11.70
C GLY A 5 17.67 8.18 -10.33
N VAL A 6 18.68 7.99 -9.49
CA VAL A 6 18.50 7.50 -8.11
C VAL A 6 17.60 8.43 -7.31
N VAL A 7 17.91 9.73 -7.32
CA VAL A 7 17.13 10.75 -6.59
C VAL A 7 15.67 10.74 -7.04
N LYS A 8 15.43 10.62 -8.35
CA LYS A 8 14.07 10.57 -8.90
C LYS A 8 13.29 9.34 -8.43
N ILE A 9 13.94 8.17 -8.35
CA ILE A 9 13.33 6.93 -7.83
C ILE A 9 12.97 7.10 -6.35
N LEU A 10 13.89 7.62 -5.54
CA LEU A 10 13.65 7.82 -4.11
C LEU A 10 12.49 8.81 -3.88
N ILE A 11 12.45 9.92 -4.62
CA ILE A 11 11.34 10.88 -4.53
C ILE A 11 10.03 10.24 -4.96
N ALA A 12 10.02 9.48 -6.05
CA ALA A 12 8.80 8.79 -6.52
C ALA A 12 8.26 7.84 -5.45
N GLY A 13 9.13 7.05 -4.80
CA GLY A 13 8.73 6.16 -3.73
C GLY A 13 8.31 6.87 -2.45
N MET A 14 9.01 7.92 -2.04
CA MET A 14 8.61 8.72 -0.87
C MET A 14 7.24 9.37 -1.06
N VAL A 15 7.01 10.01 -2.20
CA VAL A 15 5.74 10.68 -2.51
C VAL A 15 4.63 9.65 -2.71
N GLY A 16 4.90 8.57 -3.45
CA GLY A 16 3.94 7.48 -3.66
C GLY A 16 3.54 6.81 -2.36
N GLY A 17 4.52 6.49 -1.51
CA GLY A 17 4.28 5.91 -0.20
C GLY A 17 3.53 6.85 0.71
N PHE A 18 3.93 8.11 0.81
CA PHE A 18 3.25 9.08 1.67
C PHE A 18 1.79 9.28 1.25
N ILE A 19 1.52 9.43 -0.05
CA ILE A 19 0.14 9.62 -0.55
C ILE A 19 -0.69 8.34 -0.39
N GLY A 20 -0.17 7.19 -0.81
CA GLY A 20 -0.88 5.90 -0.72
C GLY A 20 -1.22 5.53 0.73
N ASN A 21 -0.23 5.64 1.63
CA ASN A 21 -0.44 5.41 3.07
C ASN A 21 -1.30 6.50 3.71
N GLY A 22 -1.22 7.75 3.24
CA GLY A 22 -2.10 8.82 3.71
C GLY A 22 -3.57 8.53 3.40
N VAL A 23 -3.87 8.03 2.21
CA VAL A 23 -5.23 7.62 1.83
C VAL A 23 -5.69 6.42 2.66
N MET A 24 -4.86 5.39 2.81
CA MET A 24 -5.18 4.25 3.68
C MET A 24 -5.43 4.71 5.12
N GLY A 25 -4.53 5.51 5.68
CA GLY A 25 -4.64 6.05 7.03
C GLY A 25 -5.92 6.86 7.23
N ALA A 26 -6.30 7.70 6.25
CA ALA A 26 -7.56 8.46 6.29
C ALA A 26 -8.79 7.53 6.25
N LEU A 27 -8.80 6.50 5.40
CA LEU A 27 -9.89 5.54 5.31
C LEU A 27 -10.01 4.73 6.60
N PHE A 28 -8.91 4.15 7.08
CA PHE A 28 -8.85 3.38 8.32
C PHE A 28 -9.20 4.21 9.55
N SER A 29 -8.95 5.52 9.53
CA SER A 29 -9.29 6.44 10.64
C SER A 29 -10.69 7.04 10.52
N SER A 30 -11.41 6.77 9.44
CA SER A 30 -12.75 7.33 9.25
C SER A 30 -13.75 6.71 10.24
N PRO A 31 -14.71 7.49 10.79
CA PRO A 31 -15.65 6.97 11.78
C PRO A 31 -16.44 5.72 11.36
N PRO A 32 -16.94 5.59 10.11
CA PRO A 32 -17.65 4.39 9.69
C PRO A 32 -16.77 3.15 9.73
N ILE A 33 -15.52 3.26 9.24
CA ILE A 33 -14.59 2.14 9.20
C ILE A 33 -14.12 1.77 10.61
N GLN A 34 -13.80 2.76 11.45
CA GLN A 34 -13.44 2.54 12.85
C GLN A 34 -14.53 1.81 13.64
N SER A 35 -15.82 2.14 13.40
CA SER A 35 -16.93 1.47 14.08
C SER A 35 -17.06 -0.02 13.75
N ILE A 36 -16.57 -0.44 12.57
CA ILE A 36 -16.52 -1.84 12.16
C ILE A 36 -15.25 -2.50 12.72
N LEU A 37 -14.09 -1.86 12.52
CA LEU A 37 -12.77 -2.40 12.89
C LEU A 37 -12.56 -2.55 14.39
N TYR A 38 -13.20 -1.74 15.22
CA TYR A 38 -13.08 -1.80 16.68
C TYR A 38 -14.36 -2.29 17.35
N ASN A 39 -15.23 -2.99 16.61
CA ASN A 39 -16.33 -3.73 17.21
C ASN A 39 -15.78 -5.00 17.88
N PRO A 40 -15.83 -5.14 19.22
CA PRO A 40 -15.29 -6.30 19.92
C PRO A 40 -16.02 -7.61 19.62
N GLU A 41 -17.22 -7.56 19.04
CA GLU A 41 -17.94 -8.77 18.61
C GLU A 41 -17.38 -9.36 17.31
N TRP A 42 -16.69 -8.55 16.50
CA TRP A 42 -16.21 -8.94 15.17
C TRP A 42 -14.69 -8.92 15.04
N GLN A 43 -14.01 -8.04 15.76
CA GLN A 43 -12.56 -7.87 15.69
C GLN A 43 -11.84 -8.76 16.71
N SER A 44 -10.64 -9.23 16.37
CA SER A 44 -9.82 -9.97 17.32
C SER A 44 -9.38 -9.06 18.48
N GLN A 45 -9.48 -9.57 19.72
CA GLN A 45 -9.05 -8.82 20.90
C GLN A 45 -7.57 -8.43 20.81
N LEU A 46 -6.74 -9.32 20.29
CA LEU A 46 -5.31 -9.07 20.11
C LEU A 46 -5.04 -7.91 19.14
N PHE A 47 -5.82 -7.79 18.06
CA PHE A 47 -5.73 -6.65 17.16
C PHE A 47 -6.01 -5.34 17.89
N ILE A 48 -7.11 -5.27 18.65
CA ILE A 48 -7.51 -4.06 19.39
C ILE A 48 -6.40 -3.65 20.37
N GLU A 49 -5.84 -4.60 21.10
CA GLU A 49 -4.80 -4.32 22.10
C GLU A 49 -3.47 -3.87 21.49
N ILE A 50 -3.05 -4.47 20.37
CA ILE A 50 -1.76 -4.16 19.74
C ILE A 50 -1.84 -2.86 18.95
N THR A 51 -2.94 -2.61 18.24
CA THR A 51 -3.09 -1.41 17.39
C THR A 51 -3.05 -0.12 18.21
N GLN A 52 -3.62 -0.11 19.41
CA GLN A 52 -3.55 1.04 20.32
C GLN A 52 -2.13 1.33 20.83
N LYS A 53 -1.26 0.33 20.86
CA LYS A 53 0.15 0.45 21.30
C LYS A 53 1.10 0.75 20.14
N ARG A 54 0.60 0.84 18.91
CA ARG A 54 1.41 1.02 17.70
C ARG A 54 2.14 2.36 17.75
N ASN A 55 3.46 2.31 17.52
CA ASN A 55 4.25 3.52 17.29
C ASN A 55 4.01 4.02 15.86
N ILE A 56 3.02 4.91 15.70
CA ILE A 56 2.60 5.44 14.39
C ILE A 56 3.77 6.06 13.59
N PRO A 57 4.64 6.93 14.17
CA PRO A 57 5.79 7.47 13.45
C PRO A 57 6.71 6.39 12.85
N VAL A 58 7.02 5.35 13.62
CA VAL A 58 7.88 4.24 13.16
C VAL A 58 7.18 3.45 12.05
N SER A 59 5.89 3.17 12.19
CA SER A 59 5.11 2.49 11.14
C SER A 59 5.08 3.28 9.84
N VAL A 60 4.82 4.59 9.90
CA VAL A 60 4.80 5.46 8.72
C VAL A 60 6.18 5.52 8.06
N ALA A 61 7.25 5.68 8.84
CA ALA A 61 8.61 5.67 8.32
C ALA A 61 8.95 4.35 7.62
N GLY A 62 8.59 3.21 8.22
CA GLY A 62 8.78 1.89 7.61
C GLY A 62 8.03 1.75 6.28
N LEU A 63 6.78 2.20 6.22
CA LEU A 63 5.97 2.17 5.00
C LEU A 63 6.54 3.07 3.90
N VAL A 64 7.01 4.28 4.23
CA VAL A 64 7.67 5.17 3.27
C VAL A 64 8.97 4.56 2.73
N ILE A 65 9.76 3.90 3.58
CA ILE A 65 10.96 3.18 3.15
C ILE A 65 10.61 2.02 2.23
N LEU A 66 9.58 1.24 2.56
CA LEU A 66 9.09 0.17 1.72
C LEU A 66 8.64 0.70 0.34
N SER A 67 7.96 1.85 0.29
CA SER A 67 7.57 2.49 -0.97
C SER A 67 8.76 2.99 -1.81
N MET A 68 9.89 3.35 -1.20
CA MET A 68 11.13 3.60 -1.95
C MET A 68 11.64 2.32 -2.63
N ILE A 69 11.52 1.16 -1.98
CA ILE A 69 11.84 -0.14 -2.57
C ILE A 69 10.86 -0.46 -3.69
N HIS A 70 9.55 -0.21 -3.51
CA HIS A 70 8.56 -0.37 -4.58
C HIS A 70 8.88 0.50 -5.80
N ALA A 71 9.30 1.75 -5.62
CA ALA A 71 9.68 2.61 -6.74
C ALA A 71 10.94 2.13 -7.45
N TRP A 72 11.92 1.62 -6.70
CA TRP A 72 13.11 1.01 -7.29
C TRP A 72 12.77 -0.25 -8.08
N LEU A 73 11.97 -1.15 -7.53
CA LEU A 73 11.49 -2.36 -8.22
C LEU A 73 10.67 -2.01 -9.45
N PHE A 74 9.76 -1.03 -9.35
CA PHE A 74 9.02 -0.52 -10.50
C PHE A 74 9.98 -0.07 -11.60
N ASN A 75 10.99 0.73 -11.28
CA ASN A 75 11.96 1.21 -12.26
C ASN A 75 12.71 0.06 -12.96
N VAL A 76 13.12 -0.97 -12.20
CA VAL A 76 13.82 -2.15 -12.73
C VAL A 76 12.90 -2.99 -13.63
N LEU A 77 11.65 -3.21 -13.20
CA LEU A 77 10.70 -4.09 -13.86
C LEU A 77 9.84 -3.39 -14.91
N MET A 78 9.91 -2.06 -15.00
CA MET A 78 9.08 -1.22 -15.87
C MET A 78 9.00 -1.71 -17.34
N PRO A 79 10.09 -2.21 -17.97
CA PRO A 79 10.01 -2.75 -19.33
C PRO A 79 9.04 -3.94 -19.46
N SER A 80 8.92 -4.75 -18.41
CA SER A 80 8.08 -5.95 -18.36
C SER A 80 6.67 -5.69 -17.84
N ILE A 81 6.42 -4.55 -17.17
CA ILE A 81 5.10 -4.21 -16.64
C ILE A 81 4.11 -3.98 -17.80
N PRO A 82 2.97 -4.70 -17.86
CA PRO A 82 1.96 -4.51 -18.90
C PRO A 82 1.41 -3.08 -18.96
N GLY A 83 1.04 -2.66 -20.17
CA GLY A 83 0.43 -1.35 -20.43
C GLY A 83 1.36 -0.37 -21.15
N LYS A 84 0.75 0.50 -21.95
CA LYS A 84 1.46 1.52 -22.75
C LYS A 84 1.53 2.88 -22.06
N THR A 85 0.68 3.13 -21.07
CA THR A 85 0.61 4.40 -20.34
C THR A 85 1.01 4.23 -18.88
N TRP A 86 1.49 5.29 -18.26
CA TRP A 86 1.93 5.35 -16.87
C TRP A 86 0.79 4.98 -15.95
N MET A 87 -0.44 5.38 -16.29
CA MET A 87 -1.64 5.01 -15.54
C MET A 87 -1.85 3.50 -15.54
N LYS A 88 -1.78 2.85 -16.71
CA LYS A 88 -1.95 1.38 -16.82
C LYS A 88 -0.84 0.62 -16.12
N LYS A 89 0.42 1.06 -16.30
CA LYS A 89 1.57 0.48 -15.60
C LYS A 89 1.48 0.67 -14.08
N GLY A 90 1.02 1.84 -13.64
CA GLY A 90 0.83 2.17 -12.23
C GLY A 90 -0.28 1.37 -11.57
N LEU A 91 -1.43 1.20 -12.25
CA LEU A 91 -2.52 0.33 -11.79
C LEU A 91 -2.04 -1.13 -11.67
N PHE A 92 -1.35 -1.64 -12.68
CA PHE A 92 -0.78 -2.99 -12.62
C PHE A 92 0.21 -3.14 -11.47
N TRP A 93 1.08 -2.15 -11.27
CA TRP A 93 2.06 -2.16 -10.19
C TRP A 93 1.40 -2.11 -8.82
N GLY A 94 0.41 -1.24 -8.63
CA GLY A 94 -0.35 -1.17 -7.39
C GLY A 94 -1.09 -2.48 -7.09
N LEU A 95 -1.68 -3.12 -8.09
CA LEU A 95 -2.28 -4.44 -7.94
C LEU A 95 -1.23 -5.49 -7.56
N THR A 96 -0.03 -5.41 -8.12
CA THR A 96 1.09 -6.31 -7.79
C THR A 96 1.52 -6.16 -6.34
N ILE A 97 1.68 -4.92 -5.84
CA ILE A 97 1.97 -4.65 -4.42
C ILE A 97 0.89 -5.28 -3.54
N TRP A 98 -0.38 -5.06 -3.89
CA TRP A 98 -1.50 -5.59 -3.13
C TRP A 98 -1.52 -7.12 -3.09
N LEU A 99 -1.32 -7.78 -4.24
CA LEU A 99 -1.27 -9.25 -4.33
C LEU A 99 -0.10 -9.85 -3.54
N MET A 100 1.07 -9.20 -3.59
CA MET A 100 2.29 -9.74 -2.98
C MET A 100 2.33 -9.58 -1.46
N TYR A 101 1.76 -8.50 -0.93
CA TYR A 101 1.91 -8.15 0.48
C TYR A 101 0.59 -8.24 1.25
N TRP A 102 -0.43 -7.50 0.82
CA TRP A 102 -1.67 -7.36 1.57
C TRP A 102 -2.52 -8.62 1.54
N LEU A 103 -2.63 -9.29 0.39
CA LEU A 103 -3.40 -10.54 0.30
C LEU A 103 -2.84 -11.61 1.23
N PHE A 104 -1.51 -11.74 1.26
CA PHE A 104 -0.84 -12.67 2.18
C PHE A 104 -1.06 -12.27 3.63
N GLN A 105 -0.84 -11.00 3.99
CA GLN A 105 -1.02 -10.52 5.36
C GLN A 105 -2.44 -10.77 5.87
N GLU A 106 -3.45 -10.35 5.11
CA GLU A 106 -4.87 -10.48 5.49
C GLU A 106 -5.31 -11.94 5.63
N TRP A 107 -4.88 -12.78 4.69
CA TRP A 107 -5.22 -14.19 4.75
C TRP A 107 -4.53 -14.89 5.92
N PHE A 108 -3.20 -14.75 6.04
CA PHE A 108 -2.44 -15.55 6.99
C PHE A 108 -2.55 -15.00 8.42
N ILE A 109 -2.39 -13.70 8.63
CA ILE A 109 -2.35 -13.13 9.98
C ILE A 109 -3.77 -12.94 10.48
N TYR A 110 -4.58 -12.16 9.79
CA TYR A 110 -5.86 -11.73 10.34
C TYR A 110 -6.93 -12.81 10.24
N ASN A 111 -7.11 -13.43 9.07
CA ASN A 111 -8.10 -14.47 8.91
C ASN A 111 -7.70 -15.78 9.61
N THR A 112 -6.54 -16.36 9.28
CA THR A 112 -6.20 -17.71 9.76
C THR A 112 -5.59 -17.75 11.16
N LEU A 113 -4.75 -16.77 11.52
CA LEU A 113 -4.05 -16.77 12.80
C LEU A 113 -4.86 -16.07 13.91
N LEU A 114 -5.52 -14.95 13.61
CA LEU A 114 -6.33 -14.20 14.57
C LEU A 114 -7.82 -14.55 14.54
N GLY A 115 -8.26 -15.34 13.56
CA GLY A 115 -9.62 -15.85 13.48
C GLY A 115 -10.65 -14.79 13.10
N GLU A 116 -10.22 -13.73 12.40
CA GLU A 116 -11.11 -12.62 12.05
C GLU A 116 -12.14 -13.04 10.98
N PRO A 117 -13.37 -12.49 11.04
CA PRO A 117 -14.41 -12.82 10.06
C PRO A 117 -14.00 -12.43 8.64
N LEU A 118 -14.27 -13.30 7.67
CA LEU A 118 -13.91 -13.08 6.26
C LEU A 118 -14.42 -11.72 5.72
N LEU A 119 -15.61 -11.28 6.13
CA LEU A 119 -16.16 -9.99 5.71
C LEU A 119 -15.30 -8.81 6.16
N LEU A 120 -14.70 -8.91 7.35
CA LEU A 120 -13.78 -7.90 7.88
C LEU A 120 -12.50 -7.85 7.04
N ASN A 121 -11.89 -9.01 6.78
CA ASN A 121 -10.69 -9.09 5.93
C ASN A 121 -10.95 -8.59 4.51
N VAL A 122 -12.13 -8.84 3.93
CA VAL A 122 -12.50 -8.31 2.61
C VAL A 122 -12.58 -6.79 2.62
N LEU A 123 -13.17 -6.19 3.66
CA LEU A 123 -13.21 -4.74 3.81
C LEU A 123 -11.79 -4.16 3.89
N GLU A 124 -10.94 -4.72 4.75
CA GLU A 124 -9.56 -4.29 4.92
C GLU A 124 -8.77 -4.45 3.61
N LEU A 125 -8.89 -5.59 2.93
CA LEU A 125 -8.27 -5.83 1.63
C LEU A 125 -8.65 -4.80 0.57
N ILE A 126 -9.91 -4.35 0.53
CA ILE A 126 -10.35 -3.31 -0.41
C ILE A 126 -9.67 -1.98 -0.10
N ILE A 127 -9.59 -1.58 1.17
CA ILE A 127 -8.93 -0.34 1.59
C ILE A 127 -7.44 -0.40 1.25
N LEU A 128 -6.78 -1.52 1.55
CA LEU A 128 -5.37 -1.75 1.25
C LEU A 128 -5.11 -1.73 -0.26
N MET A 129 -6.02 -2.29 -1.07
CA MET A 129 -5.95 -2.23 -2.53
C MET A 129 -5.97 -0.79 -3.03
N LEU A 130 -6.90 0.04 -2.53
CA LEU A 130 -6.98 1.45 -2.92
C LEU A 130 -5.68 2.19 -2.64
N GLY A 131 -5.08 1.97 -1.46
CA GLY A 131 -3.78 2.52 -1.10
C GLY A 131 -2.67 2.13 -2.06
N SER A 132 -2.54 0.83 -2.34
CA SER A 132 -1.53 0.31 -3.26
C SER A 132 -1.73 0.77 -4.70
N LEU A 133 -2.97 0.88 -5.18
CA LEU A 133 -3.27 1.43 -6.50
C LEU A 133 -2.82 2.89 -6.61
N ILE A 134 -3.12 3.71 -5.60
CA ILE A 134 -2.70 5.10 -5.57
C ILE A 134 -1.18 5.23 -5.52
N GLU A 135 -0.51 4.44 -4.67
CA GLU A 135 0.95 4.38 -4.60
C GLU A 135 1.55 4.03 -5.97
N GLY A 136 1.04 2.98 -6.62
CA GLY A 136 1.53 2.52 -7.92
C GLY A 136 1.34 3.56 -9.03
N ILE A 137 0.17 4.23 -9.05
CA ILE A 137 -0.12 5.34 -9.97
C ILE A 137 0.85 6.49 -9.77
N VAL A 138 1.09 6.91 -8.53
CA VAL A 138 2.01 8.02 -8.22
C VAL A 138 3.44 7.67 -8.62
N ILE A 139 3.93 6.48 -8.28
CA ILE A 139 5.27 6.01 -8.69
C ILE A 139 5.40 6.05 -10.23
N ALA A 140 4.43 5.48 -10.93
CA ALA A 140 4.44 5.44 -12.39
C ALA A 140 4.34 6.83 -13.02
N PHE A 141 3.60 7.76 -12.41
CA PHE A 141 3.53 9.14 -12.87
C PHE A 141 4.92 9.81 -12.90
N PHE A 142 5.72 9.61 -11.85
CA PHE A 142 7.08 10.16 -11.82
C PHE A 142 8.00 9.44 -12.78
N LEU A 143 7.94 8.11 -12.86
CA LEU A 143 8.97 7.30 -13.52
C LEU A 143 8.68 6.96 -14.98
N ALA A 144 7.42 6.72 -15.35
CA ALA A 144 7.02 6.25 -16.67
C ALA A 144 6.45 7.34 -17.60
N ARG A 145 5.91 8.45 -17.06
CA ARG A 145 5.24 9.51 -17.87
C ARG A 145 6.11 10.08 -18.99
N LYS A 146 7.42 10.22 -18.75
CA LYS A 146 8.37 10.74 -19.76
C LYS A 146 8.65 9.77 -20.91
N ASN A 147 8.34 8.49 -20.76
CA ASN A 147 8.53 7.48 -21.80
C ASN A 147 7.33 7.38 -22.75
N GLU A 148 6.26 8.16 -22.51
CA GLU A 148 5.07 8.24 -23.36
C GLU A 148 5.06 9.43 -24.33
N ALA A 149 5.96 10.40 -24.13
CA ALA A 149 6.16 11.53 -25.03
C ALA A 149 7.29 11.21 -26.00
#